data_AF-A0A662T3T7-F1
#
_entry.id   AF-A0A662T3T7-F1
#
_cell.length_a   1.000
_cell.length_b   1.000
_cell.length_c   1.000
_cell.angle_alpha   90.00
_cell.angle_beta   90.00
_cell.angle_gamma   90.00
#
_symmetry.space_group_name_H-M   'P 1'
#
loop_
_entity.id
_entity.type
_entity.pdbx_description
1 polymer ?
#
loop_
_entity_poly.entity_id
_entity_poly.type
_entity_poly.pdbx_seq_one_letter_code
_entity_poly.pdbx_strand_id
1 'polypeptide(L)'
;MKRSMLLLFLLAAIAAALSAFGTTLLLARQEGGPQGEAGGSARGLALLGAGVAIGLAGYGAGIGMGTAGAAAVGAVAEKPEVFGRSLIYIVFIEAIAIYGLVVALMILMKVPTL
;
A
#
# COMPACT_ATOMS: atom_id res chain seq x y z
N MET A 1 -9.53 23.67 14.80
CA MET A 1 -10.68 22.82 14.40
C MET A 1 -10.35 21.83 13.28
N LYS A 2 -9.68 22.25 12.19
CA LYS A 2 -9.38 21.38 11.04
C LYS A 2 -8.49 20.15 11.34
N ARG A 3 -7.48 20.28 12.23
CA ARG A 3 -6.54 19.18 12.58
C ARG A 3 -7.17 18.07 13.43
N SER A 4 -8.05 18.43 14.38
CA SER A 4 -8.81 17.45 15.17
C SER A 4 -9.82 16.69 14.31
N MET A 5 -10.41 17.38 13.33
CA MET A 5 -11.36 16.79 12.37
C MET A 5 -10.67 15.87 11.36
N LEU A 6 -9.46 16.19 10.92
CA LEU A 6 -8.64 15.33 10.06
C LEU A 6 -8.19 14.05 10.78
N LEU A 7 -7.78 14.17 12.05
CA LEU A 7 -7.41 13.04 12.90
C LEU A 7 -8.59 12.10 13.16
N LEU A 8 -9.79 12.65 13.38
CA LEU A 8 -11.00 11.85 13.57
C LEU A 8 -11.38 11.06 12.31
N PHE A 9 -11.28 11.70 11.13
CA PHE A 9 -11.53 11.04 9.85
C PHE A 9 -10.55 9.91 9.56
N LEU A 10 -9.26 10.13 9.86
CA LEU A 10 -8.22 9.12 9.69
C LEU A 10 -8.45 7.93 10.65
N LEU A 11 -8.78 8.21 11.92
CA LEU A 11 -9.12 7.18 12.91
C LEU A 11 -10.37 6.38 12.51
N ALA A 12 -11.41 7.02 11.99
CA ALA A 12 -12.62 6.35 11.53
C ALA A 12 -12.35 5.46 10.30
N ALA A 13 -11.53 5.93 9.35
CA ALA A 13 -11.12 5.14 8.19
C ALA A 13 -10.28 3.92 8.60
N ILE A 14 -9.36 4.09 9.55
CA ILE A 14 -8.55 2.99 10.10
C ILE A 14 -9.43 1.99 10.84
N ALA A 15 -10.39 2.44 11.67
CA ALA A 15 -11.30 1.57 12.39
C ALA A 15 -12.21 0.75 11.45
N ALA A 16 -12.72 1.35 10.38
CA ALA A 16 -13.50 0.66 9.35
C ALA A 16 -12.65 -0.37 8.58
N ALA A 17 -11.39 -0.05 8.27
CA ALA A 17 -10.47 -0.99 7.66
C ALA A 17 -10.14 -2.17 8.61
N LEU A 18 -9.96 -1.90 9.91
CA LEU A 18 -9.68 -2.92 10.92
C LEU A 18 -10.86 -3.88 11.13
N SER A 19 -12.09 -3.37 11.16
CA SER A 19 -13.29 -4.20 11.33
C SER A 19 -13.57 -5.05 10.09
N ALA A 20 -13.35 -4.51 8.89
CA ALA A 20 -13.41 -5.29 7.64
C ALA A 20 -12.33 -6.38 7.61
N PHE A 21 -11.09 -6.06 8.00
CA PHE A 21 -10.00 -7.04 8.10
C PHE A 21 -10.29 -8.12 9.15
N GLY A 22 -10.78 -7.74 10.34
CA GLY A 22 -11.11 -8.66 11.43
C GLY A 22 -12.24 -9.63 11.08
N THR A 23 -13.30 -9.15 10.41
CA THR A 23 -14.41 -10.00 9.94
C THR A 23 -13.91 -11.03 8.93
N THR A 24 -13.01 -10.62 8.02
CA THR A 24 -12.44 -11.51 7.00
C THR A 24 -11.44 -12.51 7.60
N LEU A 25 -10.70 -12.13 8.64
CA LEU A 25 -9.76 -13.01 9.36
C LEU A 25 -10.48 -14.09 10.20
N LEU A 26 -11.62 -13.73 10.81
CA LEU A 26 -12.40 -14.65 11.64
C LEU A 26 -13.05 -15.76 10.79
N LEU A 27 -13.48 -15.41 9.58
CA LEU A 27 -13.95 -16.37 8.56
C LEU A 27 -12.81 -17.29 8.05
N ALA A 28 -11.56 -16.80 8.02
CA ALA A 28 -10.39 -17.58 7.60
C ALA A 28 -9.95 -18.64 8.63
N ARG A 29 -10.27 -18.46 9.92
CA ARG A 29 -9.87 -19.40 10.99
C ARG A 29 -10.69 -20.69 11.00
N GLN A 30 -11.74 -20.79 10.18
CA GLN A 30 -12.67 -21.92 10.17
C GLN A 30 -12.23 -23.09 9.27
N GLU A 31 -11.17 -22.94 8.46
CA GLU A 31 -10.74 -23.99 7.52
C GLU A 31 -9.58 -24.83 8.07
N GLY A 32 -9.92 -25.94 8.73
CA GLY A 32 -9.06 -27.12 8.80
C GLY A 32 -9.64 -28.21 7.89
N GLY A 33 -9.01 -28.49 6.75
CA GLY A 33 -9.32 -29.67 5.93
C GLY A 33 -9.33 -29.45 4.41
N PRO A 34 -9.12 -30.51 3.61
CA PRO A 34 -8.41 -30.45 2.33
C PRO A 34 -9.30 -30.14 1.11
N GLN A 35 -8.69 -29.43 0.16
CA GLN A 35 -8.96 -29.44 -1.29
C GLN A 35 -10.39 -29.83 -1.71
N GLY A 36 -11.33 -28.88 -1.59
CA GLY A 36 -12.66 -29.02 -2.18
C GLY A 36 -13.57 -27.90 -1.69
N GLU A 37 -14.05 -27.06 -2.61
CA GLU A 37 -15.12 -26.06 -2.42
C GLU A 37 -14.79 -24.69 -1.77
N ALA A 38 -13.55 -24.19 -1.87
CA ALA A 38 -13.14 -22.85 -1.41
C ALA A 38 -13.40 -21.70 -2.43
N GLY A 39 -14.62 -21.56 -2.96
CA GLY A 39 -14.90 -20.69 -4.13
C GLY A 39 -15.03 -19.17 -3.87
N GLY A 40 -15.31 -18.72 -2.65
CA GLY A 40 -15.64 -17.30 -2.37
C GLY A 40 -14.68 -16.57 -1.43
N SER A 41 -14.43 -17.13 -0.24
CA SER A 41 -13.79 -16.41 0.86
C SER A 41 -12.27 -16.27 0.73
N ALA A 42 -11.57 -17.33 0.32
CA ALA A 42 -10.11 -17.31 0.11
C ALA A 42 -9.71 -16.35 -1.02
N ARG A 43 -10.53 -16.29 -2.09
CA ARG A 43 -10.35 -15.34 -3.18
C ARG A 43 -10.56 -13.90 -2.74
N GLY A 44 -11.61 -13.63 -1.95
CA GLY A 44 -11.86 -12.30 -1.39
C GLY A 44 -10.69 -11.80 -0.54
N LEU A 45 -10.14 -12.67 0.31
CA LEU A 45 -8.94 -12.36 1.12
C LEU A 45 -7.71 -12.09 0.26
N ALA A 46 -7.46 -12.89 -0.78
CA ALA A 46 -6.33 -12.68 -1.68
C ALA A 46 -6.42 -11.33 -2.41
N LEU A 47 -7.61 -10.97 -2.91
CA LEU A 47 -7.82 -9.68 -3.59
C LEU A 47 -7.70 -8.49 -2.64
N LEU A 48 -8.23 -8.60 -1.42
CA LEU A 48 -8.02 -7.57 -0.40
C LEU A 48 -6.54 -7.45 0.00
N GLY A 49 -5.84 -8.57 0.16
CA GLY A 49 -4.40 -8.60 0.44
C GLY A 49 -3.57 -7.92 -0.65
N ALA A 50 -3.90 -8.17 -1.93
CA ALA A 50 -3.26 -7.50 -3.05
C ALA A 50 -3.48 -5.99 -3.03
N GLY A 51 -4.72 -5.54 -2.77
CA GLY A 51 -5.06 -4.12 -2.67
C GLY A 51 -4.37 -3.41 -1.50
N VAL A 52 -4.30 -4.05 -0.33
CA VAL A 52 -3.62 -3.50 0.84
C VAL A 52 -2.10 -3.40 0.61
N ALA A 53 -1.48 -4.41 -0.02
CA ALA A 53 -0.05 -4.43 -0.30
C ALA A 53 0.39 -3.21 -1.14
N ILE A 54 -0.27 -2.97 -2.27
CA ILE A 54 0.04 -1.81 -3.11
C ILE A 54 -0.43 -0.49 -2.49
N GLY A 55 -1.59 -0.49 -1.82
CA GLY A 55 -2.16 0.70 -1.20
C GLY A 55 -1.28 1.28 -0.10
N LEU A 56 -0.75 0.43 0.80
CA LEU A 56 0.16 0.89 1.87
C LEU A 56 1.54 1.27 1.33
N ALA A 57 2.08 0.51 0.37
CA ALA A 57 3.35 0.83 -0.26
C ALA A 57 3.30 2.18 -0.98
N GLY A 58 2.26 2.41 -1.79
CA GLY A 58 2.05 3.67 -2.49
C GLY A 58 1.78 4.84 -1.55
N TYR A 59 1.04 4.62 -0.46
CA TYR A 59 0.81 5.67 0.54
C TYR A 59 2.11 6.11 1.23
N GLY A 60 2.95 5.15 1.64
CA GLY A 60 4.25 5.44 2.24
C GLY A 60 5.20 6.14 1.25
N ALA A 61 5.27 5.64 0.01
CA ALA A 61 6.08 6.24 -1.05
C ALA A 61 5.63 7.68 -1.36
N GLY A 62 4.32 7.94 -1.43
CA GLY A 62 3.78 9.26 -1.71
C GLY A 62 4.15 10.31 -0.65
N ILE A 63 4.14 9.94 0.64
CA ILE A 63 4.56 10.84 1.72
C ILE A 63 6.07 11.14 1.62
N GLY A 64 6.88 10.11 1.38
CA GLY A 64 8.32 10.27 1.18
C GLY A 64 8.63 11.16 -0.02
N MET A 65 7.93 10.93 -1.13
CA MET A 65 8.11 11.68 -2.36
C MET A 65 7.70 13.15 -2.23
N GLY A 66 6.61 13.46 -1.53
CA GLY A 66 6.17 14.83 -1.32
C GLY A 66 7.23 15.70 -0.63
N THR A 67 7.92 15.13 0.37
CA THR A 67 8.96 15.84 1.13
C THR A 67 10.30 15.87 0.38
N ALA A 68 10.77 14.72 -0.10
CA ALA A 68 12.03 14.60 -0.81
C ALA A 68 12.02 15.35 -2.15
N GLY A 69 10.90 15.31 -2.88
CA GLY A 69 10.71 16.02 -4.15
C GLY A 69 10.75 17.54 -3.97
N ALA A 70 10.07 18.07 -2.95
CA ALA A 70 10.11 19.50 -2.64
C ALA A 70 11.54 19.97 -2.29
N ALA A 71 12.26 19.20 -1.47
CA ALA A 71 13.65 19.49 -1.14
C ALA A 71 14.58 19.39 -2.36
N ALA A 72 14.39 18.39 -3.22
CA ALA A 72 15.16 18.19 -4.43
C ALA A 72 15.00 19.37 -5.40
N VAL A 73 13.77 19.81 -5.66
CA VAL A 73 13.49 20.96 -6.53
C VAL A 73 14.09 22.24 -5.96
N GLY A 74 13.96 22.47 -4.64
CA GLY A 74 14.58 23.62 -3.98
C GLY A 74 16.11 23.63 -4.11
N ALA A 75 16.77 22.49 -3.90
CA ALA A 75 18.21 22.37 -4.04
C ALA A 75 18.68 22.57 -5.48
N VAL A 76 17.93 22.07 -6.47
CA VAL A 76 18.24 22.22 -7.90
C VAL A 76 18.05 23.67 -8.35
N ALA A 77 17.10 24.41 -7.78
CA ALA A 77 16.90 25.82 -8.09
C ALA A 77 18.09 26.69 -7.65
N GLU A 78 18.77 26.34 -6.55
CA GLU A 78 19.97 27.04 -6.07
C GLU A 78 21.25 26.53 -6.75
N LYS A 79 21.37 25.21 -6.94
CA LYS A 79 22.57 24.54 -7.45
C LYS A 79 22.18 23.48 -8.50
N PRO A 80 22.06 23.84 -9.78
CA PRO A 80 21.57 22.92 -10.82
C PRO A 80 22.47 21.68 -10.99
N GLU A 81 23.73 21.75 -10.59
CA GLU A 81 24.69 20.65 -10.65
C GLU A 81 24.28 19.46 -9.77
N VAL A 82 23.42 19.67 -8.76
CA VAL A 82 22.98 18.59 -7.86
C VAL A 82 21.82 17.77 -8.41
N PHE A 83 21.25 18.15 -9.57
CA PHE A 83 20.07 17.49 -10.16
C PHE A 83 20.21 15.97 -10.27
N GLY A 84 21.30 15.49 -10.87
CA GLY A 84 21.51 14.05 -11.05
C GLY A 84 21.57 13.27 -9.74
N ARG A 85 22.18 13.85 -8.70
CA ARG A 85 22.26 13.22 -7.37
C ARG A 85 20.92 13.26 -6.64
N SER A 86 20.12 14.31 -6.83
CA SER A 86 18.77 14.40 -6.27
C SER A 86 17.82 13.36 -6.86
N LEU A 87 17.95 13.04 -8.15
CA LEU A 87 17.15 11.99 -8.79
C LEU A 87 17.36 10.60 -8.17
N ILE A 88 18.58 10.28 -7.74
CA ILE A 88 18.89 8.98 -7.11
C ILE A 88 18.00 8.75 -5.89
N TYR A 89 17.83 9.77 -5.03
CA TYR A 89 16.98 9.67 -3.84
C TYR A 89 15.50 9.51 -4.18
N ILE A 90 15.03 10.20 -5.23
CA ILE A 90 13.64 10.09 -5.70
C ILE A 90 13.36 8.66 -6.20
N VAL A 91 14.28 8.07 -6.97
CA VAL A 91 14.13 6.71 -7.50
C VAL A 91 14.11 5.66 -6.38
N PHE A 92 14.89 5.84 -5.31
CA PHE A 92 14.83 4.93 -4.15
C PHE A 92 13.47 4.94 -3.45
N ILE A 93 12.76 6.07 -3.45
CA ILE A 93 11.40 6.15 -2.90
C ILE A 93 10.41 5.42 -3.80
N GLU A 94 10.52 5.58 -5.12
CA GLU A 94 9.67 4.85 -6.08
C GLU A 94 9.87 3.34 -6.03
N ALA A 95 11.09 2.87 -5.74
CA ALA A 95 11.35 1.44 -5.58
C ALA A 95 10.42 0.80 -4.53
N ILE A 96 10.06 1.52 -3.47
CA ILE A 96 9.12 1.04 -2.43
C ILE A 96 7.73 0.78 -3.02
N ALA A 97 7.22 1.70 -3.84
CA ALA A 97 5.94 1.53 -4.52
C ALA A 97 5.97 0.36 -5.51
N ILE A 98 7.07 0.22 -6.26
CA ILE A 98 7.27 -0.89 -7.20
C ILE A 98 7.31 -2.23 -6.47
N TYR A 99 7.97 -2.33 -5.31
CA TYR A 99 7.96 -3.57 -4.54
C TYR A 99 6.55 -3.93 -4.05
N GLY A 100 5.75 -2.94 -3.63
CA GLY A 100 4.34 -3.15 -3.30
C GLY A 100 3.52 -3.65 -4.49
N LEU A 101 3.77 -3.10 -5.69
CA LEU A 101 3.14 -3.54 -6.93
C LEU A 101 3.51 -4.99 -7.26
N VAL A 102 4.80 -5.34 -7.18
CA VAL A 102 5.29 -6.69 -7.47
C VAL A 102 4.61 -7.71 -6.55
N VAL A 103 4.51 -7.42 -5.25
CA VAL A 103 3.82 -8.31 -4.30
C VAL A 103 2.33 -8.44 -4.64
N ALA A 104 1.65 -7.34 -4.94
CA ALA A 104 0.24 -7.38 -5.35
C ALA A 104 0.03 -8.23 -6.61
N LEU A 105 0.92 -8.10 -7.61
CA LEU A 105 0.89 -8.91 -8.83
C LEU A 105 1.18 -10.38 -8.54
N MET A 106 2.14 -10.70 -7.66
CA MET A 106 2.40 -12.09 -7.25
C MET A 106 1.18 -12.74 -6.61
N ILE A 107 0.47 -12.01 -5.74
CA ILE A 107 -0.78 -12.50 -5.14
C ILE A 107 -1.82 -12.74 -6.24
N LEU A 108 -1.98 -11.79 -7.17
CA LEU A 108 -2.97 -11.86 -8.23
C LEU A 108 -2.72 -13.04 -9.18
N MET A 109 -1.47 -13.29 -9.56
CA MET A 109 -1.07 -14.43 -10.39
C MET A 109 -1.30 -15.79 -9.72
N LYS A 110 -1.43 -15.82 -8.39
CA LYS A 110 -1.73 -17.04 -7.63
C LYS A 110 -3.23 -17.33 -7.57
N VAL A 111 -4.09 -16.36 -7.91
CA VAL A 111 -5.55 -16.51 -7.89
C VAL A 111 -6.01 -17.08 -9.25
N PRO A 112 -6.54 -18.32 -9.31
CA PRO A 112 -6.71 -19.11 -10.54
C PRO A 112 -7.84 -18.64 -11.49
N THR A 113 -8.27 -17.39 -11.42
CA THR A 113 -9.37 -16.81 -12.23
C THR A 113 -8.94 -15.70 -13.18
N LEU A 114 -7.65 -15.41 -13.26
CA LEU A 114 -7.02 -14.55 -14.26
C LEU A 114 -5.97 -15.39 -15.01
#